data_AF-A0A7J4RP33-F1
#
_entry.id   AF-A0A7J4RP33-F1
#
_cell.length_a   1.000
_cell.length_b   1.000
_cell.length_c   1.000
_cell.angle_alpha   90.00
_cell.angle_beta   90.00
_cell.angle_gamma   90.00
#
_symmetry.space_group_name_H-M   'P 1'
#
loop_
_entity.id
_entity.type
_entity.pdbx_description
1 polymer ?
#
loop_
_entity_poly.entity_id
_entity_poly.type
_entity_poly.pdbx_seq_one_letter_code
_entity_poly.pdbx_strand_id
1 'polypeptide(L)'
;MPGEITKKQIEEMRKKFSSDSSAKVAQNAVTSNNLSTVALRRDLVQEVDFTFSTKLDEWKATNQKSSGRCWLFATLNLFRPGAMKKMNVKDFEFSQAHIHFWDKFERSNHFLEAIIETSDRPVDDRTIHFLLSDPIGDGGQWNMAM
;
A
#
# COMPACT_ATOMS: atom_id res chain seq x y z
N MET A 1 21.38 23.03 -25.96
CA MET A 1 20.87 21.80 -26.61
C MET A 1 19.34 21.83 -26.59
N PRO A 2 18.61 21.36 -27.64
CA PRO A 2 17.15 21.23 -27.54
C PRO A 2 16.84 20.19 -26.45
N GLY A 3 16.29 20.65 -25.32
CA GLY A 3 16.07 19.84 -24.12
C GLY A 3 16.56 20.47 -22.81
N GLU A 4 17.35 21.55 -22.87
CA GLU A 4 17.78 22.27 -21.67
C GLU A 4 16.76 23.33 -21.24
N ILE A 5 16.51 23.43 -19.92
CA ILE A 5 15.74 24.55 -19.36
C ILE A 5 16.59 25.81 -19.40
N THR A 6 16.13 26.82 -20.12
CA THR A 6 16.81 28.11 -20.28
C THR A 6 16.51 29.07 -19.13
N LYS A 7 17.41 30.05 -18.90
CA LYS A 7 17.18 31.14 -17.93
C LYS A 7 15.91 31.93 -18.26
N LYS A 8 15.66 32.18 -19.54
CA LYS A 8 14.46 32.87 -20.03
C LYS A 8 13.18 32.13 -19.62
N GLN A 9 13.13 30.81 -19.80
CA GLN A 9 11.99 30.00 -19.37
C GLN A 9 11.78 30.06 -17.85
N ILE A 10 12.86 30.04 -17.06
CA ILE A 10 12.77 30.17 -15.60
C ILE A 10 12.21 31.54 -15.20
N GLU A 11 12.66 32.62 -15.84
CA GLU A 11 12.16 33.97 -15.60
C GLU A 11 10.68 34.09 -15.96
N GLU A 12 10.25 33.51 -17.08
CA GLU A 12 8.84 33.47 -17.48
C GLU A 12 7.98 32.68 -16.48
N MET A 13 8.45 31.52 -16.01
CA MET A 13 7.76 30.73 -14.99
C MET A 13 7.66 31.49 -13.65
N ARG A 14 8.74 32.14 -13.20
CA ARG A 14 8.75 32.96 -11.98
C ARG A 14 7.79 34.14 -12.09
N LYS A 15 7.73 34.79 -13.25
CA LYS A 15 6.81 35.89 -13.51
C LYS A 15 5.36 35.41 -13.44
N LYS A 16 5.04 34.30 -14.11
CA LYS A 16 3.70 33.67 -14.08
C LYS A 16 3.28 33.30 -12.66
N PHE A 17 4.19 32.67 -11.90
CA PHE A 17 3.95 32.33 -10.50
C PHE A 17 3.71 33.57 -9.63
N SER A 18 4.59 34.58 -9.77
CA SER A 18 4.52 35.79 -8.94
C SER A 18 3.31 36.67 -9.24
N SER A 19 2.73 36.55 -10.45
CA SER A 19 1.50 37.23 -10.86
C SER A 19 0.22 36.56 -10.35
N ASP A 20 0.28 35.32 -9.88
CA ASP A 20 -0.85 34.59 -9.34
C ASP A 20 -0.89 34.73 -7.81
N SER A 21 -1.89 35.44 -7.29
CA SER A 21 -2.07 35.60 -5.84
C SER A 21 -2.39 34.29 -5.14
N SER A 22 -3.11 33.37 -5.81
CA SER A 22 -3.42 32.05 -5.27
C SER A 22 -2.18 31.17 -5.14
N ALA A 23 -1.21 31.32 -6.06
CA ALA A 23 0.06 30.61 -6.01
C ALA A 23 0.90 31.00 -4.79
N LYS A 24 0.89 32.27 -4.37
CA LYS A 24 1.57 32.72 -3.14
C LYS A 24 0.90 32.18 -1.89
N VAL A 25 -0.44 32.15 -1.86
CA VAL A 25 -1.19 31.54 -0.74
C VAL A 25 -0.88 30.05 -0.64
N ALA A 26 -0.93 29.34 -1.77
CA ALA A 26 -0.59 27.92 -1.84
C ALA A 26 0.87 27.67 -1.39
N GLN A 27 1.82 28.50 -1.84
CA GLN A 27 3.23 28.41 -1.42
C GLN A 27 3.37 28.46 0.09
N ASN A 28 2.81 29.49 0.73
CA ASN A 28 2.91 29.66 2.18
C ASN A 28 2.27 28.48 2.93
N ALA A 29 1.16 27.94 2.43
CA ALA A 29 0.51 26.79 3.02
C ALA A 29 1.35 25.51 2.88
N VAL A 30 1.86 25.18 1.68
CA VAL A 30 2.57 23.93 1.45
C VAL A 30 4.01 23.92 1.98
N THR A 31 4.66 25.07 2.13
CA THR A 31 6.04 25.12 2.67
C THR A 31 6.09 25.07 4.20
N SER A 32 4.95 25.27 4.87
CA SER A 32 4.85 25.25 6.33
C SER A 32 4.01 24.09 6.88
N ASN A 33 3.36 23.30 6.03
CA ASN A 33 2.46 22.21 6.42
C ASN A 33 2.64 20.97 5.53
N ASN A 34 2.12 19.83 6.00
CA ASN A 34 1.99 18.64 5.15
C ASN A 34 0.99 18.86 4.01
N LEU A 35 1.37 18.47 2.79
CA LEU A 35 0.55 18.64 1.59
C LEU A 35 -0.84 18.02 1.73
N SER A 36 -0.94 16.82 2.31
CA SER A 36 -2.22 16.12 2.50
C SER A 36 -3.20 16.89 3.40
N THR A 37 -2.70 17.61 4.40
CA THR A 37 -3.51 18.46 5.26
C THR A 37 -4.04 19.67 4.50
N VAL A 38 -3.19 20.30 3.69
CA VAL A 38 -3.55 21.49 2.90
C VAL A 38 -4.52 21.15 1.77
N ALA A 39 -4.33 19.99 1.13
CA ALA A 39 -5.14 19.53 0.01
C ALA A 39 -6.48 18.91 0.43
N LEU A 40 -6.75 18.78 1.74
CA LEU A 40 -7.99 18.17 2.23
C LEU A 40 -9.20 19.02 1.87
N ARG A 41 -10.13 18.42 1.13
CA ARG A 41 -11.42 19.02 0.78
C ARG A 41 -12.42 18.83 1.91
N ARG A 42 -12.72 19.92 2.63
CA ARG A 42 -13.56 19.87 3.84
C ARG A 42 -15.03 19.54 3.54
N ASP A 43 -15.54 19.99 2.40
CA ASP A 43 -16.88 19.67 1.92
C ASP A 43 -17.07 18.17 1.74
N LEU A 44 -16.13 17.47 1.08
CA LEU A 44 -16.18 16.02 0.93
C LEU A 44 -16.15 15.30 2.29
N VAL A 45 -15.33 15.77 3.23
CA VAL A 45 -15.30 15.19 4.58
C VAL A 45 -16.63 15.34 5.31
N GLN A 46 -17.39 16.40 5.03
CA GLN A 46 -18.72 16.63 5.61
C GLN A 46 -19.83 15.84 4.91
N GLU A 47 -19.66 15.54 3.62
CA GLU A 47 -20.64 14.83 2.80
C GLU A 47 -20.56 13.30 2.93
N VAL A 48 -19.42 12.74 3.37
CA VAL A 48 -19.27 11.28 3.54
C VAL A 48 -20.19 10.76 4.65
N ASP A 49 -21.13 9.90 4.28
CA ASP A 49 -22.03 9.18 5.19
C ASP A 49 -21.51 7.76 5.46
N PHE A 50 -21.49 7.38 6.74
CA PHE A 50 -21.11 6.04 7.21
C PHE A 50 -22.33 5.20 7.64
N THR A 51 -23.51 5.57 7.15
CA THR A 51 -24.76 4.81 7.33
C THR A 51 -24.96 3.83 6.18
N PHE A 52 -25.17 2.56 6.50
CA PHE A 52 -25.38 1.50 5.53
C PHE A 52 -26.68 0.76 5.83
N SER A 53 -27.50 0.50 4.81
CA SER A 53 -28.75 -0.26 4.96
C SER A 53 -28.51 -1.72 5.37
N THR A 54 -27.34 -2.27 5.03
CA THR A 54 -26.89 -3.60 5.42
C THR A 54 -25.47 -3.48 5.96
N LYS A 55 -25.28 -3.90 7.22
CA LYS A 55 -23.98 -3.91 7.88
C LYS A 55 -23.66 -5.34 8.29
N LEU A 56 -22.54 -5.86 7.79
CA LEU A 56 -22.07 -7.22 8.10
C LEU A 56 -21.20 -7.25 9.36
N ASP A 57 -20.47 -6.17 9.60
CA ASP A 57 -19.41 -6.11 10.61
C ASP A 57 -19.97 -5.80 12.01
N GLU A 58 -19.92 -6.79 12.90
CA GLU A 58 -20.14 -6.65 14.35
C GLU A 58 -18.84 -6.84 15.16
N TRP A 59 -17.73 -7.10 14.48
CA TRP A 59 -16.44 -7.45 15.06
C TRP A 59 -15.47 -6.26 15.10
N LYS A 60 -14.46 -6.36 15.96
CA LYS A 60 -13.39 -5.34 16.07
C LYS A 60 -12.39 -5.44 14.92
N ALA A 61 -11.85 -4.30 14.50
CA ALA A 61 -10.78 -4.24 13.51
C ALA A 61 -9.49 -4.92 14.02
N THR A 62 -8.78 -5.59 13.13
CA THR A 62 -7.46 -6.18 13.37
C THR A 62 -6.36 -5.18 12.97
N ASN A 63 -5.13 -5.38 13.46
CA ASN A 63 -4.01 -4.44 13.20
C ASN A 63 -2.73 -5.18 12.79
N GLN A 64 -2.33 -5.02 11.52
CA GLN A 64 -1.12 -5.65 10.98
C GLN A 64 0.19 -5.01 11.46
N LYS A 65 0.14 -3.83 12.11
CA LYS A 65 1.29 -3.03 12.53
C LYS A 65 2.21 -2.71 11.33
N SER A 66 3.50 -2.54 11.56
CA SER A 66 4.50 -2.28 10.52
C SER A 66 4.87 -3.56 9.77
N SER A 67 3.91 -4.15 9.05
CA SER A 67 4.11 -5.30 8.17
C SER A 67 3.27 -5.18 6.90
N GLY A 68 3.64 -5.86 5.82
CA GLY A 68 2.93 -5.86 4.53
C GLY A 68 1.82 -6.92 4.41
N ARG A 69 1.25 -7.37 5.53
CA ARG A 69 0.35 -8.55 5.60
C ARG A 69 -1.13 -8.24 5.36
N CYS A 70 -1.46 -7.13 4.70
CA CYS A 70 -2.86 -6.71 4.51
C CYS A 70 -3.71 -7.78 3.82
N TRP A 71 -3.14 -8.50 2.84
CA TRP A 71 -3.78 -9.59 2.13
C TRP A 71 -4.18 -10.75 3.07
N LEU A 72 -3.29 -11.18 3.98
CA LEU A 72 -3.60 -12.21 4.98
C LEU A 72 -4.66 -11.74 5.97
N PHE A 73 -4.54 -10.49 6.45
CA PHE A 73 -5.51 -9.92 7.39
C PHE A 73 -6.89 -9.81 6.75
N ALA A 74 -6.99 -9.38 5.49
CA ALA A 74 -8.24 -9.30 4.76
C ALA A 74 -8.88 -10.68 4.54
N THR A 75 -8.10 -11.68 4.09
CA THR A 75 -8.56 -13.05 3.91
C THR A 75 -9.08 -13.66 5.22
N LEU A 76 -8.34 -13.51 6.33
CA LEU A 76 -8.76 -14.07 7.61
C LEU A 76 -9.92 -13.30 8.25
N ASN A 77 -10.02 -11.99 7.99
CA ASN A 77 -11.19 -11.19 8.39
C ASN A 77 -12.46 -11.61 7.64
N LEU A 78 -12.35 -12.11 6.40
CA LEU A 78 -13.48 -12.65 5.66
C LEU A 78 -14.00 -13.95 6.28
N PHE A 79 -13.12 -14.84 6.74
CA PHE A 79 -13.52 -16.14 7.28
C PHE A 79 -13.95 -16.11 8.75
N ARG A 80 -13.39 -15.20 9.56
CA ARG A 80 -13.62 -15.22 11.02
C ARG A 80 -15.09 -15.09 11.46
N PRO A 81 -16.00 -14.35 10.79
CA PRO A 81 -17.38 -14.24 11.25
C PRO A 81 -18.10 -15.58 11.22
N GLY A 82 -17.83 -16.40 10.21
CA GLY A 82 -18.34 -17.77 10.11
C GLY A 82 -17.83 -18.66 11.25
N ALA A 83 -16.54 -18.55 11.58
CA ALA A 83 -15.93 -19.27 12.70
C ALA A 83 -16.53 -18.83 14.04
N MET A 84 -16.66 -17.52 14.27
CA MET A 84 -17.28 -16.93 15.47
C MET A 84 -18.69 -17.48 15.70
N LYS A 85 -19.53 -17.46 14.65
CA LYS A 85 -20.90 -18.00 14.70
C LYS A 85 -20.91 -19.49 15.02
N LYS A 86 -20.04 -20.27 14.37
CA LYS A 86 -19.97 -21.73 14.56
C LYS A 86 -19.49 -22.14 15.95
N MET A 87 -18.54 -21.39 16.52
CA MET A 87 -17.97 -21.67 17.84
C MET A 87 -18.70 -20.96 19.00
N ASN A 88 -19.70 -20.14 18.70
CA ASN A 88 -20.45 -19.33 19.66
C ASN A 88 -19.53 -18.42 20.52
N VAL A 89 -18.61 -17.71 19.86
CA VAL A 89 -17.68 -16.77 20.52
C VAL A 89 -17.86 -15.35 20.00
N LYS A 90 -17.75 -14.37 20.90
CA LYS A 90 -17.93 -12.94 20.59
C LYS A 90 -16.72 -12.31 19.92
N ASP A 91 -15.52 -12.65 20.37
CA ASP A 91 -14.27 -12.10 19.86
C ASP A 91 -13.38 -13.27 19.41
N PHE A 92 -12.94 -13.24 18.15
CA PHE A 92 -12.08 -14.27 17.58
C PHE A 92 -11.18 -13.70 16.49
N GLU A 93 -9.95 -14.19 16.45
CA GLU A 93 -9.02 -13.99 15.35
C GLU A 93 -8.32 -15.30 15.02
N PHE A 94 -8.15 -15.57 13.73
CA PHE A 94 -7.18 -16.57 13.29
C PHE A 94 -5.77 -16.04 13.50
N SER A 95 -4.81 -16.93 13.73
CA SER A 95 -3.40 -16.53 13.84
C SER A 95 -2.85 -16.11 12.47
N GLN A 96 -2.82 -14.80 12.21
CA GLN A 96 -2.22 -14.25 10.99
C GLN A 96 -0.71 -14.51 10.98
N ALA A 97 -0.08 -14.57 12.16
CA ALA A 97 1.33 -14.90 12.32
C ALA A 97 1.64 -16.34 11.92
N HIS A 98 0.74 -17.30 12.19
CA HIS A 98 0.92 -18.69 11.79
C HIS A 98 0.98 -18.85 10.27
N ILE A 99 0.03 -18.24 9.55
CA ILE A 99 0.03 -18.30 8.08
C ILE A 99 1.22 -17.54 7.51
N HIS A 100 1.55 -16.39 8.10
CA HIS A 100 2.70 -15.61 7.65
C HIS A 100 4.03 -16.36 7.79
N PHE A 101 4.19 -17.18 8.85
CA PHE A 101 5.36 -18.05 8.99
C PHE A 101 5.50 -18.99 7.80
N TRP A 102 4.42 -19.67 7.42
CA TRP A 102 4.42 -20.59 6.29
C TRP A 102 4.58 -19.88 4.95
N ASP A 103 3.97 -18.70 4.76
CA ASP A 103 4.21 -17.87 3.57
C ASP A 103 5.71 -17.52 3.42
N LYS A 104 6.39 -17.13 4.50
CA LYS A 104 7.84 -16.86 4.43
C LYS A 104 8.66 -18.12 4.14
N PHE A 105 8.29 -19.23 4.75
CA PHE A 105 8.98 -20.50 4.55
C PHE A 105 8.86 -20.97 3.10
N GLU A 106 7.64 -21.06 2.59
CA GLU A 106 7.37 -21.50 1.22
C GLU A 106 7.94 -20.54 0.18
N ARG A 107 7.87 -19.23 0.43
CA ARG A 107 8.43 -18.23 -0.48
C ARG A 107 9.95 -18.28 -0.54
N SER A 108 10.62 -18.59 0.57
CA SER A 108 12.07 -18.81 0.57
C SER A 108 12.43 -19.96 -0.36
N ASN A 109 11.66 -21.07 -0.30
CA ASN A 109 11.85 -22.19 -1.22
C ASN A 109 11.54 -21.82 -2.67
N HIS A 110 10.40 -21.17 -2.92
CA HIS A 110 10.00 -20.74 -4.27
C HIS A 110 11.03 -19.81 -4.92
N PHE A 111 11.62 -18.89 -4.15
CA PHE A 111 12.70 -18.03 -4.63
C PHE A 111 13.94 -18.84 -5.04
N LEU A 112 14.36 -19.82 -4.24
CA LEU A 112 15.52 -20.66 -4.57
C LEU A 112 15.27 -21.48 -5.84
N GLU A 113 14.07 -22.05 -5.98
CA GLU A 113 13.68 -22.76 -7.21
C GLU A 113 13.68 -21.81 -8.42
N ALA A 114 13.15 -20.60 -8.29
CA ALA A 114 13.19 -19.60 -9.36
C ALA A 114 14.62 -19.24 -9.80
N ILE A 115 15.58 -19.18 -8.87
CA ILE A 115 17.00 -18.97 -9.19
C ILE A 115 17.61 -20.17 -9.93
N ILE A 116 17.26 -21.40 -9.53
CA ILE A 116 17.71 -22.61 -10.23
C ILE A 116 17.14 -22.65 -11.66
N GLU A 117 15.84 -22.38 -11.81
CA GLU A 117 15.14 -22.33 -13.10
C GLU A 117 15.70 -21.25 -14.04
N THR A 118 16.29 -20.20 -13.50
CA THR A 118 16.85 -19.08 -14.27
C THR A 118 18.39 -19.03 -14.26
N SER A 119 19.03 -20.12 -13.84
CA SER A 119 20.49 -20.19 -13.64
C SER A 119 21.32 -20.09 -14.93
N ASP A 120 20.69 -20.25 -16.09
CA ASP A 120 21.31 -20.07 -17.41
C ASP A 120 21.41 -18.59 -17.82
N ARG A 121 20.75 -17.69 -17.09
CA ARG A 121 20.71 -16.25 -17.41
C ARG A 121 21.92 -15.49 -16.86
N PRO A 122 22.34 -14.41 -17.54
CA PRO A 122 23.35 -13.49 -17.01
C PRO A 122 22.93 -12.88 -15.67
N VAL A 123 23.90 -12.59 -14.80
CA VAL A 123 23.64 -11.99 -13.47
C VAL A 123 23.03 -10.58 -13.56
N ASP A 124 23.29 -9.86 -14.65
CA ASP A 124 22.73 -8.54 -14.95
C ASP A 124 21.41 -8.61 -15.74
N ASP A 125 20.85 -9.81 -15.94
CA ASP A 125 19.53 -9.98 -16.52
C ASP A 125 18.45 -9.31 -15.65
N ARG A 126 17.49 -8.69 -16.33
CA ARG A 126 16.41 -7.95 -15.67
C ARG A 126 15.57 -8.84 -14.76
N THR A 127 15.35 -10.10 -15.12
CA THR A 127 14.58 -11.05 -14.28
C THR A 127 15.38 -11.43 -13.04
N ILE A 128 16.67 -11.73 -13.17
CA ILE A 128 17.55 -12.02 -12.02
C ILE A 128 17.58 -10.82 -11.07
N HIS A 129 17.76 -9.60 -11.59
CA HIS A 129 17.72 -8.38 -10.79
C HIS A 129 16.39 -8.22 -10.04
N PHE A 130 15.25 -8.50 -10.71
CA PHE A 130 13.94 -8.45 -10.08
C PHE A 130 13.80 -9.47 -8.94
N LEU A 131 14.16 -10.73 -9.17
CA LEU A 131 14.09 -11.79 -8.15
C LEU A 131 14.92 -11.46 -6.91
N LEU A 132 16.10 -10.85 -7.09
CA LEU A 132 17.00 -10.47 -6.00
C LEU A 132 16.61 -9.17 -5.28
N SER A 133 15.69 -8.38 -5.83
CA SER A 133 15.34 -7.06 -5.28
C SER A 133 14.48 -7.12 -4.00
N ASP A 134 13.52 -8.06 -3.94
CA ASP A 134 12.67 -8.33 -2.78
C ASP A 134 12.20 -9.81 -2.79
N PRO A 135 13.12 -10.76 -2.50
CA PRO A 135 12.89 -12.19 -2.75
C PRO A 135 11.79 -12.78 -1.86
N ILE A 136 11.62 -12.23 -0.66
CA ILE A 136 10.68 -12.74 0.34
C ILE A 136 9.82 -11.63 0.94
N GLY A 137 9.34 -10.68 0.13
CA GLY A 137 8.45 -9.59 0.58
C GLY A 137 7.18 -10.05 1.31
N ASP A 138 6.59 -9.19 2.14
CA ASP A 138 5.38 -9.49 2.93
C ASP A 138 4.10 -9.59 2.10
N GLY A 139 4.07 -8.95 0.95
CA GLY A 139 2.90 -8.88 0.08
C GLY A 139 2.58 -10.23 -0.56
N GLY A 140 1.30 -10.43 -0.84
CA GLY A 140 0.81 -11.63 -1.51
C GLY A 140 -0.51 -11.38 -2.21
N GLN A 141 -1.02 -12.43 -2.85
CA GLN A 141 -2.27 -12.42 -3.59
C GLN A 141 -3.25 -13.45 -3.02
N TRP A 142 -4.51 -13.36 -3.43
CA TRP A 142 -5.58 -14.24 -2.96
C TRP A 142 -5.25 -15.73 -3.13
N ASN A 143 -4.73 -16.12 -4.28
CA ASN A 143 -4.33 -17.49 -4.60
C ASN A 143 -3.11 -18.01 -3.82
N MET A 144 -2.40 -17.13 -3.10
CA MET A 144 -1.31 -17.52 -2.21
C MET A 144 -1.81 -17.75 -0.77
N ALA A 145 -3.04 -17.32 -0.47
CA ALA A 145 -3.66 -17.45 0.84
C ALA A 145 -4.60 -18.67 0.94
N MET A 146 -4.90 -19.31 -0.19
CA MET A 146 -5.73 -20.50 -0.35
C MET A 146 -4.87 -21.69 -0.76
#